data_AF-A0A8B6HUE3-F1
#
_entry.id   AF-A0A8B6HUE3-F1
#
_cell.length_a   1.000
_cell.length_b   1.000
_cell.length_c   1.000
_cell.angle_alpha   90.00
_cell.angle_beta   90.00
_cell.angle_gamma   90.00
#
_symmetry.space_group_name_H-M   'P 1'
#
loop_
_entity.id
_entity.type
_entity.pdbx_description
1 polymer ?
#
loop_
_entity_poly.entity_id
_entity_poly.type
_entity_poly.pdbx_seq_one_letter_code
_entity_poly.pdbx_strand_id
1 'polypeptide(L)'
;MMFVVQFTLLVVVIKHASGQTCLSNESKEDFDKSRQALTDVQENIGKVLNKLENDNKKTLDMFKETLNTMGQKIKKLDTDFKVLGKDFRKTKWHKYDGHCYYYSSEKADWFTAERKCREIGGYIVKIDDKKENSNIEANRANKSFYYWIGLIDLKEGEWRWTYDQMKAVFTAWCPGYGSKGTNSNCVLLHGSRTDWYEYDCHYKTYYICESNFCF
;
A
#
# COMPACT_ATOMS: atom_id res chain seq x y z
N MET A 1 -65.99 46.64 -64.55
CA MET A 1 -66.84 45.96 -63.54
C MET A 1 -66.33 44.59 -63.08
N MET A 2 -65.42 43.90 -63.79
CA MET A 2 -64.85 42.60 -63.38
C MET A 2 -63.85 42.66 -62.21
N PHE A 3 -63.03 43.72 -62.09
CA PHE A 3 -61.97 43.79 -61.07
C PHE A 3 -62.45 43.97 -59.62
N VAL A 4 -63.60 44.63 -59.42
CA VAL A 4 -64.16 44.86 -58.07
C VAL A 4 -64.72 43.55 -57.49
N VAL A 5 -65.28 42.68 -58.32
CA VAL A 5 -65.83 41.38 -57.90
C VAL A 5 -64.73 40.39 -57.49
N GLN A 6 -63.56 40.50 -58.10
CA GLN A 6 -62.41 39.62 -57.81
C GLN A 6 -61.71 40.02 -56.51
N PHE A 7 -61.66 41.31 -56.20
CA PHE A 7 -61.11 41.82 -54.92
C PHE A 7 -62.06 41.57 -53.74
N THR A 8 -63.38 41.66 -53.95
CA THR A 8 -64.35 41.28 -52.92
C THR A 8 -64.35 39.78 -52.69
N LEU A 9 -64.20 38.94 -53.72
CA LEU A 9 -64.00 37.49 -53.55
C LEU A 9 -62.72 37.16 -52.78
N LEU A 10 -61.60 37.85 -53.03
CA LEU A 10 -60.35 37.62 -52.27
C LEU A 10 -60.50 38.05 -50.81
N VAL A 11 -61.15 39.18 -50.54
CA VAL A 11 -61.43 39.66 -49.18
C VAL A 11 -62.48 38.78 -48.48
N VAL A 12 -63.44 38.22 -49.20
CA VAL A 12 -64.42 37.26 -48.68
C VAL A 12 -63.77 35.91 -48.42
N VAL A 13 -62.83 35.45 -49.25
CA VAL A 13 -62.04 34.23 -49.02
C VAL A 13 -61.07 34.43 -47.86
N ILE A 14 -60.46 35.61 -47.69
CA ILE A 14 -59.63 35.94 -46.52
C ILE A 14 -60.50 36.11 -45.27
N LYS A 15 -61.71 36.69 -45.35
CA LYS A 15 -62.68 36.78 -44.24
C LYS A 15 -63.34 35.44 -43.90
N HIS A 16 -63.54 34.55 -44.87
CA HIS A 16 -63.96 33.16 -44.65
C HIS A 16 -62.82 32.31 -44.11
N ALA A 17 -61.57 32.54 -44.54
CA ALA A 17 -60.39 31.85 -44.02
C ALA A 17 -60.00 32.35 -42.62
N SER A 18 -60.27 33.61 -42.29
CA SER A 18 -60.14 34.12 -40.91
C SER A 18 -61.34 33.79 -40.01
N GLY A 19 -62.43 33.25 -40.59
CA GLY A 19 -63.52 32.58 -39.88
C GLY A 19 -63.39 31.06 -39.82
N GLN A 20 -62.47 30.45 -40.58
CA GLN A 20 -62.06 29.08 -40.41
C GLN A 20 -60.98 29.02 -39.33
N THR A 21 -61.43 28.87 -38.09
CA THR A 21 -60.65 28.14 -37.10
C THR A 21 -60.42 26.72 -37.65
N CYS A 22 -59.34 26.52 -38.41
CA CYS A 22 -58.97 25.20 -38.96
C CYS A 22 -58.63 24.16 -37.87
N LEU A 23 -58.72 24.55 -36.60
CA LEU A 23 -58.54 23.72 -35.42
C LEU A 23 -59.83 23.79 -34.60
N SER A 24 -60.42 22.64 -34.30
CA SER A 24 -61.44 22.54 -33.26
C SER A 24 -60.85 23.01 -31.92
N ASN A 25 -61.68 23.52 -31.00
CA ASN A 25 -61.20 23.93 -29.68
C ASN A 25 -60.44 22.80 -28.95
N GLU A 26 -60.88 21.54 -29.13
CA GLU A 26 -60.17 20.35 -28.62
C GLU A 26 -58.75 20.22 -29.22
N SER A 27 -58.59 20.37 -30.53
CA SER A 27 -57.28 20.27 -31.18
C SER A 27 -56.29 21.38 -30.80
N LYS A 28 -56.80 22.55 -30.38
CA LYS A 28 -55.98 23.65 -29.84
C LYS A 28 -55.49 23.33 -28.43
N GLU A 29 -56.35 22.76 -27.59
CA GLU A 29 -56.01 22.33 -26.24
C GLU A 29 -54.94 21.23 -26.24
N ASP A 30 -55.05 20.24 -27.13
CA ASP A 30 -54.05 19.17 -27.27
C ASP A 30 -52.68 19.68 -27.74
N PHE A 31 -52.68 20.69 -28.61
CA PHE A 31 -51.45 21.34 -29.05
C PHE A 31 -50.79 22.13 -27.91
N ASP A 32 -51.57 22.85 -27.10
CA ASP A 32 -51.05 23.58 -25.93
C ASP A 32 -50.50 22.62 -24.85
N LYS A 33 -51.18 21.48 -24.60
CA LYS A 33 -50.66 20.41 -23.72
C LYS A 33 -49.34 19.83 -24.22
N SER A 34 -49.25 19.56 -25.52
CA SER A 34 -48.03 19.04 -26.15
C SER A 34 -46.86 20.04 -26.06
N ARG A 35 -47.14 21.34 -26.23
CA ARG A 35 -46.17 22.42 -26.06
C ARG A 35 -45.67 22.51 -24.62
N GLN A 36 -46.58 22.43 -23.64
CA GLN A 36 -46.21 22.42 -22.22
C GLN A 36 -45.31 21.22 -21.90
N ALA A 37 -45.69 20.02 -22.36
CA ALA A 37 -44.88 18.82 -22.16
C ALA A 37 -43.46 18.95 -22.76
N LEU A 38 -43.32 19.60 -23.93
CA LEU A 38 -42.01 19.89 -24.52
C LEU A 38 -41.18 20.85 -23.65
N THR A 39 -41.80 21.88 -23.08
CA THR A 39 -41.12 22.80 -22.16
C THR A 39 -40.65 22.08 -20.90
N ASP A 40 -41.48 21.21 -20.32
CA ASP A 40 -41.12 20.42 -19.13
C ASP A 40 -39.95 19.46 -19.44
N VAL A 41 -39.95 18.83 -20.62
CA VAL A 41 -38.83 17.99 -21.08
C VAL A 41 -37.55 18.80 -21.23
N GLN A 42 -37.61 19.99 -21.84
CA GLN A 42 -36.44 20.87 -21.99
C GLN A 42 -35.87 21.31 -20.63
N GLU A 43 -36.74 21.66 -19.67
CA GLU A 43 -36.30 22.02 -18.31
C GLU A 43 -35.63 20.84 -17.60
N ASN A 44 -36.22 19.65 -17.70
CA ASN A 44 -35.66 18.44 -17.09
C ASN A 44 -34.30 18.07 -17.70
N ILE A 45 -34.13 18.19 -19.02
CA ILE A 45 -32.84 18.00 -19.69
C ILE A 45 -31.81 19.00 -19.13
N GLY A 46 -32.17 20.28 -18.99
CA GLY A 46 -31.28 21.29 -18.41
C GLY A 46 -30.84 20.96 -16.99
N LYS A 47 -31.77 20.49 -16.13
CA LYS A 47 -31.47 20.05 -14.76
C LYS A 47 -30.49 18.87 -14.75
N VAL A 48 -30.72 17.87 -15.61
CA VAL A 48 -29.86 16.68 -15.71
C VAL A 48 -28.46 17.04 -16.18
N LEU A 49 -28.35 17.89 -17.21
CA LEU A 49 -27.05 18.33 -17.74
C LEU A 49 -26.23 19.09 -16.69
N ASN A 50 -26.84 20.04 -15.99
CA ASN A 50 -26.17 20.81 -14.94
C ASN A 50 -25.72 19.90 -13.78
N LYS A 51 -26.55 18.92 -13.41
CA LYS A 51 -26.17 17.93 -12.38
C LYS A 51 -24.98 17.09 -12.83
N LEU A 52 -25.01 16.57 -14.05
CA LEU A 52 -23.94 15.75 -14.61
C LEU A 52 -22.62 16.53 -14.70
N GLU A 53 -22.67 17.80 -15.12
CA GLU A 53 -21.48 18.65 -15.19
C GLU A 53 -20.88 18.92 -13.81
N ASN A 54 -21.73 19.21 -12.82
CA ASN A 54 -21.28 19.42 -11.44
C ASN A 54 -20.70 18.15 -10.82
N ASP A 55 -21.33 17.00 -11.03
CA ASP A 55 -20.85 15.71 -10.52
C ASP A 55 -19.52 15.32 -11.17
N ASN A 56 -19.36 15.57 -12.48
CA ASN A 56 -18.09 15.36 -13.20
C ASN A 56 -17.00 16.29 -12.68
N LYS A 57 -17.29 17.58 -12.45
CA LYS A 57 -16.33 18.55 -11.90
C LYS A 57 -15.88 18.15 -10.50
N LYS A 58 -16.83 17.78 -9.64
CA LYS A 58 -16.55 17.30 -8.28
C LYS A 58 -15.66 16.06 -8.29
N THR A 59 -15.95 15.12 -9.19
CA THR A 59 -15.14 13.90 -9.37
C THR A 59 -13.73 14.24 -9.82
N LEU A 60 -13.58 15.14 -10.80
CA LEU A 60 -12.29 15.59 -11.31
C LEU A 60 -11.45 16.25 -10.21
N ASP A 61 -12.06 17.11 -9.39
CA ASP A 61 -11.37 17.81 -8.31
C ASP A 61 -10.93 16.82 -7.22
N MET A 62 -11.78 15.86 -6.85
CA MET A 62 -11.40 14.78 -5.94
C MET A 62 -10.23 13.93 -6.48
N PHE A 63 -10.21 13.63 -7.77
CA PHE A 63 -9.10 12.90 -8.40
C PHE A 63 -7.79 13.72 -8.39
N LYS A 64 -7.85 15.03 -8.68
CA LYS A 64 -6.68 15.92 -8.62
C LYS A 64 -6.08 15.96 -7.21
N GLU A 65 -6.92 16.08 -6.19
CA GLU A 65 -6.47 16.06 -4.80
C GLU A 65 -5.78 14.74 -4.45
N THR A 66 -6.40 13.62 -4.82
CA THR A 66 -5.85 12.28 -4.61
C THR A 66 -4.49 12.12 -5.28
N LEU A 67 -4.35 12.55 -6.54
CA LEU A 67 -3.10 12.50 -7.29
C LEU A 67 -2.01 13.37 -6.65
N ASN A 68 -2.37 14.56 -6.16
CA ASN A 68 -1.43 15.41 -5.45
C ASN A 68 -0.93 14.75 -4.15
N THR A 69 -1.83 14.17 -3.35
CA THR A 69 -1.47 13.44 -2.13
C THR A 69 -0.57 12.24 -2.44
N MET A 70 -0.88 11.46 -3.48
CA MET A 70 -0.03 10.34 -3.90
C MET A 70 1.36 10.81 -4.33
N GLY A 71 1.44 11.89 -5.12
CA GLY A 71 2.71 12.48 -5.54
C GLY A 71 3.58 12.92 -4.35
N GLN A 72 2.96 13.49 -3.30
CA GLN A 72 3.67 13.84 -2.06
C GLN A 72 4.19 12.61 -1.32
N LYS A 73 3.39 11.55 -1.20
CA LYS A 73 3.80 10.29 -0.57
C LYS A 73 4.97 9.63 -1.32
N ILE A 74 4.94 9.62 -2.65
CA ILE A 74 6.02 9.06 -3.49
C ILE A 74 7.33 9.85 -3.27
N LYS A 75 7.27 11.19 -3.26
CA LYS A 75 8.45 12.03 -2.99
C LYS A 75 9.04 11.77 -1.61
N LYS A 76 8.19 11.61 -0.60
CA LYS A 76 8.63 11.25 0.76
C LYS A 76 9.32 9.90 0.76
N LEU A 77 8.71 8.90 0.14
CA LEU A 77 9.26 7.55 0.06
C LEU A 77 10.62 7.53 -0.63
N ASP A 78 10.78 8.28 -1.73
CA ASP A 78 12.08 8.45 -2.42
C ASP A 78 13.14 9.07 -1.50
N THR A 79 12.76 10.06 -0.70
CA THR A 79 13.66 10.69 0.28
C THR A 79 14.07 9.70 1.37
N ASP A 80 13.12 8.95 1.93
CA ASP A 80 13.37 7.96 2.97
C ASP A 80 14.28 6.83 2.45
N PHE A 81 14.07 6.36 1.22
CA PHE A 81 14.95 5.38 0.57
C PHE A 81 16.39 5.88 0.37
N LYS A 82 16.56 7.17 0.02
CA LYS A 82 17.91 7.77 -0.11
C LYS A 82 18.64 7.83 1.23
N VAL A 83 17.94 8.11 2.32
CA VAL A 83 18.50 8.11 3.68
C VAL A 83 18.92 6.70 4.08
N LEU A 84 18.02 5.73 3.96
CA LEU A 84 18.31 4.32 4.27
C LEU A 84 19.48 3.78 3.46
N GLY A 85 19.53 4.06 2.15
CA GLY A 85 20.64 3.65 1.30
C GLY A 85 21.99 4.31 1.68
N LYS A 86 21.98 5.49 2.30
CA LYS A 86 23.21 6.14 2.79
C LYS A 86 23.71 5.47 4.07
N ASP A 87 22.81 5.12 4.99
CA ASP A 87 23.18 4.47 6.25
C ASP A 87 23.58 3.00 6.04
N PHE A 88 22.92 2.31 5.10
CA PHE A 88 23.34 0.98 4.64
C PHE A 88 24.74 1.00 4.03
N ARG A 89 25.07 1.97 3.16
CA ARG A 89 26.41 2.08 2.55
C ARG A 89 27.54 2.40 3.54
N LYS A 90 27.21 3.01 4.68
CA LYS A 90 28.19 3.26 5.76
C LYS A 90 28.44 2.01 6.61
N THR A 91 27.49 1.10 6.69
CA THR A 91 27.60 -0.15 7.45
C THR A 91 28.29 -1.21 6.58
N LYS A 92 29.21 -1.98 7.18
CA LYS A 92 29.95 -3.02 6.46
C LYS A 92 29.13 -4.32 6.47
N TRP A 93 28.37 -4.55 5.40
CA TRP A 93 27.61 -5.78 5.19
C TRP A 93 28.45 -6.83 4.46
N HIS A 94 28.37 -8.07 4.92
CA HIS A 94 28.92 -9.26 4.27
C HIS A 94 27.87 -9.86 3.33
N LYS A 95 28.20 -10.15 2.07
CA LYS A 95 27.27 -10.74 1.10
C LYS A 95 27.45 -12.25 1.04
N TYR A 96 26.35 -13.01 1.12
CA TYR A 96 26.36 -14.46 0.93
C TYR A 96 24.99 -14.93 0.42
N ASP A 97 24.99 -15.76 -0.62
CA ASP A 97 23.80 -16.40 -1.21
C ASP A 97 22.61 -15.49 -1.54
N GLY A 98 22.87 -14.23 -1.93
CA GLY A 98 21.83 -13.24 -2.22
C GLY A 98 21.34 -12.45 -1.00
N HIS A 99 21.87 -12.73 0.18
CA HIS A 99 21.59 -12.06 1.44
C HIS A 99 22.80 -11.23 1.91
N CYS A 100 22.52 -10.25 2.77
CA CYS A 100 23.49 -9.36 3.36
C CYS A 100 23.47 -9.46 4.88
N TYR A 101 24.64 -9.60 5.51
CA TYR A 101 24.80 -9.79 6.95
C TYR A 101 25.60 -8.66 7.59
N TYR A 102 25.05 -8.04 8.62
CA TYR A 102 25.73 -7.03 9.44
C TYR A 102 25.98 -7.57 10.84
N TYR A 103 27.22 -7.45 11.30
CA TYR A 103 27.64 -7.86 12.63
C TYR A 103 27.75 -6.62 13.49
N SER A 104 26.98 -6.56 14.59
CA SER A 104 26.96 -5.36 15.43
C SER A 104 28.32 -5.09 16.07
N SER A 105 28.67 -3.80 16.19
CA SER A 105 29.83 -3.34 16.96
C SER A 105 29.49 -3.03 18.42
N GLU A 106 28.22 -3.09 18.78
CA GLU A 106 27.69 -2.76 20.11
C GLU A 106 26.84 -3.90 20.67
N LYS A 107 26.67 -3.89 22.00
CA LYS A 107 25.85 -4.86 22.72
C LYS A 107 24.44 -4.33 22.94
N ALA A 108 23.45 -5.21 22.87
CA ALA A 108 22.05 -4.93 23.13
C ALA A 108 21.37 -6.18 23.74
N ASP A 109 20.25 -5.96 24.46
CA ASP A 109 19.29 -7.04 24.69
C ASP A 109 18.62 -7.45 23.37
N TRP A 110 17.98 -8.62 23.37
CA TRP A 110 17.41 -9.20 22.16
C TRP A 110 16.36 -8.30 21.51
N PHE A 111 15.48 -7.68 22.32
CA PHE A 111 14.42 -6.78 21.83
C PHE A 111 15.00 -5.54 21.14
N THR A 112 16.03 -4.94 21.75
CA THR A 112 16.73 -3.79 21.19
C THR A 112 17.51 -4.17 19.93
N ALA A 113 18.14 -5.35 19.91
CA ALA A 113 18.86 -5.86 18.75
C ALA A 113 17.94 -5.99 17.53
N GLU A 114 16.77 -6.63 17.70
CA GLU A 114 15.80 -6.77 16.60
C GLU A 114 15.31 -5.41 16.09
N ARG A 115 14.93 -4.49 17.00
CA ARG A 115 14.55 -3.13 16.59
C ARG A 115 15.65 -2.44 15.77
N LYS A 116 16.91 -2.54 16.20
CA LYS A 116 18.04 -1.92 15.49
C LYS A 116 18.27 -2.54 14.11
N CYS A 117 18.10 -3.85 13.97
CA CYS A 117 18.17 -4.49 12.65
C CYS A 117 17.09 -3.97 11.70
N ARG A 118 15.87 -3.75 12.19
CA ARG A 118 14.78 -3.13 11.41
C ARG A 118 15.09 -1.69 11.00
N GLU A 119 15.67 -0.90 11.90
CA GLU A 119 16.04 0.50 11.65
C GLU A 119 17.08 0.65 10.52
N ILE A 120 17.97 -0.33 10.35
CA ILE A 120 18.97 -0.34 9.27
C ILE A 120 18.49 -1.05 8.00
N GLY A 121 17.18 -1.33 7.87
CA GLY A 121 16.59 -1.94 6.68
C GLY A 121 16.81 -3.46 6.56
N GLY A 122 17.09 -4.13 7.68
CA GLY A 122 17.21 -5.58 7.77
C GLY A 122 16.25 -6.16 8.82
N TYR A 123 16.62 -7.31 9.36
CA TYR A 123 15.97 -8.01 10.45
C TYR A 123 17.02 -8.81 11.22
N ILE A 124 16.79 -9.15 12.48
CA ILE A 124 17.71 -10.02 13.20
C ILE A 124 17.81 -11.38 12.49
N VAL A 125 19.02 -11.88 12.29
CA VAL A 125 19.32 -12.94 11.33
C VAL A 125 18.46 -14.18 11.51
N LYS A 126 17.95 -14.69 10.39
CA LYS A 126 17.34 -16.01 10.28
C LYS A 126 18.42 -16.96 9.75
N ILE A 127 18.43 -18.21 10.21
CA ILE A 127 19.39 -19.19 9.71
C ILE A 127 18.61 -20.37 9.14
N ASP A 128 18.52 -20.42 7.82
CA ASP A 128 17.71 -21.38 7.08
C ASP A 128 18.43 -22.73 6.91
N ASP A 129 19.75 -22.74 6.82
CA ASP A 129 20.50 -23.97 6.65
C ASP A 129 21.92 -24.00 7.27
N LYS A 130 22.55 -25.17 7.17
CA LYS A 130 23.89 -25.42 7.69
C LYS A 130 24.96 -24.57 7.00
N LYS A 131 24.86 -24.35 5.69
CA LYS A 131 25.86 -23.60 4.92
C LYS A 131 25.85 -22.13 5.33
N GLU A 132 24.66 -21.56 5.48
CA GLU A 132 24.47 -20.22 6.02
C GLU A 132 25.05 -20.10 7.43
N ASN A 133 24.71 -21.02 8.34
CA ASN A 133 25.25 -21.01 9.71
C ASN A 133 26.80 -21.03 9.74
N SER A 134 27.41 -21.85 8.87
CA SER A 134 28.87 -21.90 8.70
C SER A 134 29.45 -20.62 8.09
N ASN A 135 28.79 -20.03 7.09
CA ASN A 135 29.22 -18.75 6.52
C ASN A 135 29.17 -17.62 7.56
N ILE A 136 28.11 -17.58 8.37
CA ILE A 136 27.98 -16.62 9.46
C ILE A 136 29.11 -16.81 10.47
N GLU A 137 29.42 -18.05 10.87
CA GLU A 137 30.55 -18.34 11.77
C GLU A 137 31.86 -17.82 11.20
N ALA A 138 32.18 -18.13 9.95
CA ALA A 138 33.43 -17.76 9.30
C ALA A 138 33.68 -16.24 9.28
N ASN A 139 32.61 -15.44 9.20
CA ASN A 139 32.68 -13.98 9.02
C ASN A 139 32.52 -13.15 10.32
N ARG A 140 32.38 -13.81 11.49
CA ARG A 140 32.38 -13.09 12.78
C ARG A 140 33.78 -12.55 13.07
N ALA A 141 33.86 -11.23 13.25
CA ALA A 141 35.11 -10.52 13.52
C ALA A 141 35.78 -10.93 14.84
N ASN A 142 35.00 -11.30 15.86
CA ASN A 142 35.54 -11.71 17.15
C ASN A 142 34.92 -13.04 17.62
N LYS A 143 35.79 -14.05 17.70
CA LYS A 143 35.45 -15.43 18.04
C LYS A 143 35.11 -15.63 19.52
N SER A 144 35.39 -14.64 20.38
CA SER A 144 35.06 -14.64 21.81
C SER A 144 33.68 -14.05 22.13
N PHE A 145 32.94 -13.54 21.15
CA PHE A 145 31.64 -12.91 21.36
C PHE A 145 30.47 -13.89 21.26
N TYR A 146 29.29 -13.47 21.70
CA TYR A 146 28.03 -14.17 21.45
C TYR A 146 27.10 -13.23 20.67
N TYR A 147 26.31 -13.79 19.78
CA TYR A 147 25.46 -13.02 18.89
C TYR A 147 24.00 -13.45 19.03
N TRP A 148 23.10 -12.50 19.21
CA TRP A 148 21.68 -12.75 19.09
C TRP A 148 21.30 -13.13 17.65
N ILE A 149 20.42 -14.13 17.53
CA ILE A 149 19.73 -14.51 16.29
C ILE A 149 18.21 -14.36 16.44
N GLY A 150 17.49 -14.38 15.33
CA GLY A 150 16.05 -14.15 15.27
C GLY A 150 15.15 -15.28 15.71
N LEU A 151 15.70 -16.29 16.39
CA LEU A 151 14.93 -17.43 16.86
C LEU A 151 14.43 -17.18 18.28
N ILE A 152 13.12 -17.37 18.48
CA ILE A 152 12.48 -17.23 19.79
C ILE A 152 11.52 -18.39 20.08
N ASP A 153 11.31 -18.67 21.36
CA ASP A 153 10.27 -19.60 21.83
C ASP A 153 9.04 -18.81 22.31
N LEU A 154 8.02 -18.72 21.45
CA LEU A 154 6.76 -18.03 21.79
C LEU A 154 5.79 -18.94 22.55
N LYS A 155 5.96 -20.26 22.45
CA LYS A 155 5.10 -21.26 23.07
C LYS A 155 5.96 -22.47 23.36
N GLU A 156 6.23 -22.69 24.64
CA GLU A 156 7.17 -23.69 25.16
C GLU A 156 7.39 -24.90 24.24
N GLY A 157 8.57 -24.91 23.61
CA GLY A 157 8.99 -25.93 22.67
C GLY A 157 8.59 -25.73 21.21
N GLU A 158 8.12 -24.53 20.82
CA GLU A 158 7.88 -24.14 19.43
C GLU A 158 8.76 -22.96 19.01
N TRP A 159 10.01 -23.25 18.65
CA TRP A 159 10.96 -22.28 18.11
C TRP A 159 10.53 -21.72 16.76
N ARG A 160 10.45 -20.39 16.67
CA ARG A 160 10.04 -19.66 15.46
C ARG A 160 10.97 -18.49 15.16
N TRP A 161 11.16 -18.25 13.86
CA TRP A 161 11.88 -17.09 13.38
C TRP A 161 10.99 -15.86 13.42
N THR A 162 11.47 -14.75 13.98
CA THR A 162 10.68 -13.51 14.09
C THR A 162 10.45 -12.82 12.75
N TYR A 163 11.32 -13.10 11.77
CA TYR A 163 11.21 -12.54 10.43
C TYR A 163 9.92 -12.95 9.71
N ASP A 164 9.63 -14.26 9.66
CA ASP A 164 8.55 -14.85 8.86
C ASP A 164 7.55 -15.68 9.68
N GLN A 165 7.76 -15.79 11.00
CA GLN A 165 6.95 -16.60 11.94
C GLN A 165 6.97 -18.11 11.66
N MET A 166 7.86 -18.56 10.77
CA MET A 166 8.00 -19.98 10.43
C MET A 166 8.67 -20.75 11.56
N LYS A 167 8.25 -22.00 11.74
CA LYS A 167 8.92 -22.92 12.68
C LYS A 167 10.33 -23.21 12.18
N ALA A 168 11.29 -23.30 13.09
CA ALA A 168 12.65 -23.69 12.73
C ALA A 168 12.67 -25.13 12.20
N VAL A 169 13.09 -25.29 10.95
CA VAL A 169 13.32 -26.60 10.31
C VAL A 169 14.76 -27.03 10.53
N PHE A 170 15.70 -26.12 10.29
CA PHE A 170 17.10 -26.29 10.64
C PHE A 170 17.34 -25.75 12.05
N THR A 171 18.03 -26.54 12.88
CA THR A 171 18.55 -26.07 14.16
C THR A 171 19.97 -26.57 14.38
N ALA A 172 20.78 -25.80 15.10
CA ALA A 172 22.15 -26.18 15.45
C ALA A 172 22.39 -26.00 16.95
N TRP A 173 21.48 -26.53 17.78
CA TRP A 173 21.62 -26.45 19.24
C TRP A 173 22.92 -27.06 19.74
N CYS A 174 23.54 -26.40 20.71
CA CYS A 174 24.59 -27.00 21.52
C CYS A 174 24.02 -28.23 22.25
N PRO A 175 24.76 -29.34 22.41
CA PRO A 175 24.29 -30.50 23.15
C PRO A 175 23.75 -30.12 24.54
N GLY A 176 22.49 -30.47 24.80
CA GLY A 176 21.79 -30.14 26.05
C GLY A 176 20.91 -28.87 26.01
N TYR A 177 20.88 -28.15 24.89
CA TYR A 177 19.99 -26.99 24.65
C TYR A 177 18.91 -27.33 23.62
N GLY A 178 17.93 -26.44 23.46
CA GLY A 178 16.81 -26.61 22.53
C GLY A 178 15.67 -27.45 23.10
N SER A 179 15.69 -27.73 24.41
CA SER A 179 14.69 -28.56 25.10
C SER A 179 13.62 -27.70 25.76
N LYS A 180 12.37 -28.19 25.78
CA LYS A 180 11.24 -27.56 26.48
C LYS A 180 11.56 -27.42 27.97
N GLY A 181 11.71 -26.21 28.49
CA GLY A 181 11.75 -25.99 29.94
C GLY A 181 12.83 -25.06 30.49
N THR A 182 13.44 -24.18 29.69
CA THR A 182 14.20 -23.05 30.24
C THR A 182 13.31 -21.80 30.28
N ASN A 183 13.46 -20.95 31.30
CA ASN A 183 12.80 -19.63 31.40
C ASN A 183 13.33 -18.62 30.36
N SER A 184 13.98 -19.11 29.29
CA SER A 184 14.75 -18.34 28.34
C SER A 184 14.23 -18.60 26.93
N ASN A 185 13.71 -17.54 26.31
CA ASN A 185 13.00 -17.64 25.04
C ASN A 185 13.80 -17.06 23.86
N CYS A 186 15.08 -16.74 24.05
CA CYS A 186 15.93 -16.09 23.04
C CYS A 186 17.21 -16.90 22.80
N VAL A 187 17.76 -16.78 21.60
CA VAL A 187 18.85 -17.66 21.16
C VAL A 187 20.13 -16.91 20.86
N LEU A 188 21.22 -17.38 21.47
CA LEU A 188 22.58 -16.95 21.21
C LEU A 188 23.31 -17.91 20.28
N LEU A 189 24.17 -17.34 19.47
CA LEU A 189 25.09 -18.01 18.58
C LEU A 189 26.53 -17.75 19.06
N HIS A 190 27.29 -18.82 19.26
CA HIS A 190 28.65 -18.72 19.84
C HIS A 190 29.67 -18.19 18.83
N GLY A 191 30.49 -17.20 19.18
CA GLY A 191 31.38 -16.49 18.25
C GLY A 191 32.35 -17.37 17.43
N SER A 192 32.87 -18.45 18.02
CA SER A 192 33.81 -19.37 17.36
C SER A 192 33.23 -20.70 16.89
N ARG A 193 31.91 -20.88 16.99
CA ARG A 193 31.25 -22.16 16.72
C ARG A 193 29.92 -21.92 15.99
N THR A 194 29.35 -23.01 15.49
CA THR A 194 28.05 -22.98 14.81
C THR A 194 26.90 -23.32 15.74
N ASP A 195 27.16 -23.52 17.03
CA ASP A 195 26.19 -24.01 18.01
C ASP A 195 25.40 -22.88 18.68
N TRP A 196 24.14 -23.20 18.98
CA TRP A 196 23.11 -22.28 19.48
C TRP A 196 22.76 -22.58 20.93
N TYR A 197 22.41 -21.53 21.68
CA TYR A 197 22.15 -21.59 23.12
C TYR A 197 20.89 -20.81 23.44
N GLU A 198 20.04 -21.36 24.30
CA GLU A 198 18.98 -20.59 24.95
C GLU A 198 19.62 -19.64 25.96
N TYR A 199 19.27 -18.36 25.92
CA TYR A 199 19.74 -17.38 26.91
C TYR A 199 18.71 -16.29 27.26
N ASP A 200 18.85 -15.68 28.44
CA ASP A 200 17.96 -14.61 28.90
C ASP A 200 17.92 -13.46 27.88
N CYS A 201 16.73 -13.17 27.35
CA CYS A 201 16.49 -12.13 26.35
C CYS A 201 16.99 -10.74 26.77
N HIS A 202 17.08 -10.46 28.07
CA HIS A 202 17.56 -9.19 28.61
C HIS A 202 19.10 -9.10 28.70
N TYR A 203 19.81 -10.20 28.44
CA TYR A 203 21.27 -10.19 28.42
C TYR A 203 21.80 -9.31 27.29
N LYS A 204 22.79 -8.46 27.60
CA LYS A 204 23.37 -7.56 26.62
C LYS A 204 24.56 -8.21 25.92
N THR A 205 24.40 -8.52 24.64
CA THR A 205 25.48 -9.01 23.78
C THR A 205 25.35 -8.51 22.35
N TYR A 206 26.29 -8.88 21.49
CA TYR A 206 26.27 -8.51 20.08
C TYR A 206 25.12 -9.21 19.34
N TYR A 207 24.84 -8.78 18.11
CA TYR A 207 23.74 -9.28 17.32
C TYR A 207 24.09 -9.25 15.84
N ILE A 208 23.40 -10.07 15.05
CA ILE A 208 23.61 -10.15 13.61
C ILE A 208 22.30 -9.76 12.94
N CYS A 209 22.38 -8.81 12.02
CA CYS A 209 21.27 -8.44 11.17
C CYS A 209 21.45 -9.06 9.78
N GLU A 210 20.34 -9.34 9.14
CA GLU A 210 20.25 -9.86 7.78
C GLU A 210 19.36 -8.95 6.94
N SER A 211 19.64 -8.85 5.64
CA SER A 211 18.77 -8.18 4.68
C SER A 211 18.79 -8.91 3.34
N ASN A 212 17.62 -8.99 2.70
CA ASN A 212 17.49 -9.53 1.34
C ASN A 212 17.94 -8.51 0.27
N PHE A 213 18.26 -7.28 0.68
CA PHE A 213 18.69 -6.22 -0.22
C PHE A 213 20.14 -5.85 0.05
N CYS A 214 20.98 -6.26 -0.90
CA CYS A 214 22.39 -5.94 -0.90
C CYS A 214 22.68 -4.73 -1.79
N PHE A 215 22.90 -3.57 -1.19
CA PHE A 215 23.30 -2.36 -1.91
C PHE A 215 24.80 -2.34 -2.27
#